data_AF-A0AAV5UB66-F1
#
_entry.id   AF-A0AAV5UB66-F1
#
_cell.length_a   1.000
_cell.length_b   1.000
_cell.length_c   1.000
_cell.angle_alpha   90.00
_cell.angle_beta   90.00
_cell.angle_gamma   90.00
#
_symmetry.space_group_name_H-M   'P 1'
#
loop_
_entity.id
_entity.type
_entity.pdbx_description
1 polymer ?
#
loop_
_entity_poly.entity_id
_entity_poly.type
_entity_poly.pdbx_seq_one_letter_code
_entity_poly.pdbx_strand_id
1 'polypeptide(L)'
;FGIHFFQSSYKRKIRFINNDKVILEYRIHIISSESNDPLDLSKFSSPIETSNVTLLIGEKKLHVSKEYLAIHSPFFLAMFSGNFLPRMD
;
A
#
# COMPACT_ATOMS: atom_id res chain seq x y z
N PHE A 1 11.10 2.29 3.57
CA PHE A 1 10.45 2.84 2.37
C PHE A 1 10.28 4.33 2.60
N GLY A 2 11.17 5.14 2.02
CA GLY A 2 11.07 6.60 2.09
C GLY A 2 9.95 7.05 1.16
N ILE A 3 8.89 7.60 1.73
CA ILE A 3 7.79 8.18 0.97
C ILE A 3 8.32 9.52 0.43
N HIS A 4 8.80 9.53 -0.81
CA HIS A 4 9.16 10.77 -1.50
C HIS A 4 7.89 11.51 -1.92
N PHE A 5 7.86 12.79 -1.56
CA PHE A 5 6.91 13.85 -1.91
C PHE A 5 5.52 13.43 -2.39
N PHE A 6 4.56 13.40 -1.47
CA PHE A 6 3.13 13.45 -1.80
C PHE A 6 2.70 14.90 -2.00
N GLN A 7 2.32 15.27 -3.23
CA GLN A 7 1.59 16.51 -3.45
C GLN A 7 0.08 16.23 -3.29
N SER A 8 -0.43 16.48 -2.09
CA SER A 8 -1.87 16.42 -1.80
C SER A 8 -2.45 17.82 -1.72
N SER A 9 -3.54 18.10 -2.44
CA SER A 9 -4.33 19.30 -2.20
C SER A 9 -5.41 19.00 -1.18
N TYR A 10 -5.44 19.80 -0.12
CA TYR A 10 -6.41 19.69 0.96
C TYR A 10 -7.62 20.54 0.63
N LYS A 11 -8.81 19.94 0.49
CA LYS A 11 -10.04 20.72 0.34
C LYS A 11 -11.21 20.21 1.19
N ARG A 12 -11.64 21.13 2.07
CA ARG A 12 -12.86 21.20 2.90
C ARG A 12 -12.95 20.19 4.05
N LYS A 13 -12.86 20.73 5.27
CA LYS A 13 -13.32 20.08 6.51
C LYS A 13 -14.81 20.40 6.65
N ILE A 14 -15.66 19.39 6.64
CA ILE A 14 -17.08 19.55 6.93
C ILE A 14 -17.36 18.88 8.28
N ARG A 15 -17.89 19.66 9.22
CA ARG A 15 -18.26 19.18 10.55
C ARG A 15 -19.77 19.22 10.65
N PHE A 16 -20.37 18.05 10.87
CA PHE A 16 -21.79 17.93 11.20
C PHE A 16 -21.94 17.45 12.64
N ILE A 17 -22.95 17.97 13.33
CA ILE A 17 -23.42 17.43 14.60
C ILE A 17 -24.79 16.81 14.31
N ASN A 18 -24.91 15.51 14.47
CA ASN A 18 -26.17 14.79 14.31
C ASN A 18 -26.32 13.82 15.49
N ASN A 19 -27.39 13.97 16.29
CA ASN A 19 -27.68 13.16 17.46
C ASN A 19 -26.46 12.94 18.38
N ASP A 20 -25.84 14.03 18.83
CA ASP A 20 -24.62 14.07 19.67
C ASP A 20 -23.37 13.38 19.08
N LYS A 21 -23.40 12.97 17.82
CA LYS A 21 -22.24 12.43 17.10
C LYS A 21 -21.61 13.49 16.22
N VAL A 22 -20.29 13.67 16.39
CA VAL A 22 -19.48 14.51 15.50
C VAL A 22 -18.99 13.67 14.34
N ILE A 23 -19.44 14.00 13.12
CA ILE A 23 -18.98 13.34 11.90
C ILE A 23 -17.96 14.25 11.21
N LEU A 24 -16.81 13.66 10.88
CA LEU A 24 -15.66 14.33 10.30
C LEU A 24 -15.34 13.66 8.96
N GLU A 25 -15.63 14.36 7.87
CA GLU A 25 -15.31 13.91 6.51
C GLU A 25 -14.08 14.64 5.99
N TYR A 26 -13.10 13.89 5.50
CA TYR A 26 -11.93 14.40 4.80
C TYR A 26 -11.94 13.88 3.36
N ARG A 27 -11.82 14.79 2.39
CA ARG A 27 -11.65 14.44 0.98
C ARG A 27 -10.23 14.73 0.55
N ILE A 28 -9.44 13.69 0.36
CA ILE A 28 -8.04 13.79 -0.06
C ILE A 28 -7.98 13.54 -1.56
N HIS A 29 -7.53 14.55 -2.31
CA HIS A 29 -7.21 14.41 -3.72
C HIS A 29 -5.70 14.35 -3.88
N ILE A 30 -5.20 13.18 -4.29
CA ILE A 30 -3.79 12.97 -4.63
C ILE A 30 -3.62 13.48 -6.07
N ILE A 31 -2.77 14.48 -6.27
CA ILE A 31 -2.59 15.14 -7.57
C ILE A 31 -1.51 14.42 -8.38
N SER A 32 -0.39 14.08 -7.74
CA SER A 32 0.64 13.21 -8.31
C SER A 32 1.43 12.53 -7.20
N SER A 33 2.07 11.42 -7.56
CA SER A 33 3.06 10.72 -6.73
C SER A 33 4.23 10.37 -7.65
N GLU A 34 5.22 11.25 -7.68
CA GLU A 34 6.40 11.12 -8.52
C GLU A 34 7.62 10.93 -7.63
N SER A 35 8.35 9.84 -7.85
CA SER A 35 9.68 9.66 -7.29
C SER A 35 10.71 10.05 -8.36
N ASN A 36 11.46 11.13 -8.11
CA ASN A 36 12.58 11.52 -8.99
C ASN A 36 13.76 10.54 -8.90
N ASP A 37 13.79 9.74 -7.84
CA ASP A 37 14.76 8.66 -7.68
C ASP A 37 14.23 7.40 -8.34
N PRO A 38 15.03 6.74 -9.22
CA PRO A 38 14.70 5.42 -9.69
C PRO A 38 14.47 4.51 -8.49
N LEU A 39 13.33 3.82 -8.47
CA LEU A 39 13.06 2.79 -7.48
C LEU A 39 14.14 1.71 -7.60
N ASP A 40 15.13 1.76 -6.71
CA ASP A 40 16.14 0.73 -6.62
C ASP A 40 15.54 -0.52 -5.97
N LEU A 41 15.12 -1.44 -6.84
CA LEU A 41 14.61 -2.75 -6.48
C LEU A 41 15.72 -3.79 -6.29
N SER A 42 16.99 -3.44 -6.59
CA SER A 42 18.11 -4.38 -6.48
C SER A 42 18.30 -4.90 -5.05
N LYS A 43 17.97 -4.10 -4.05
CA LYS A 43 17.94 -4.49 -2.62
C LYS A 43 16.99 -5.65 -2.29
N PHE A 44 16.05 -5.98 -3.18
CA PHE A 44 15.14 -7.12 -3.03
C PHE A 44 15.50 -8.28 -3.96
N SER A 45 16.62 -8.20 -4.69
CA SER A 45 17.05 -9.27 -5.61
C SER A 45 17.52 -10.53 -4.88
N SER A 46 17.91 -10.40 -3.61
CA SER A 46 18.36 -11.49 -2.76
C SER A 46 17.51 -11.55 -1.48
N PRO A 47 17.26 -12.75 -0.92
CA PRO A 47 16.55 -12.89 0.34
C PRO A 47 17.38 -12.33 1.50
N ILE A 48 16.69 -11.68 2.43
CA ILE A 48 17.21 -11.32 3.76
C ILE A 48 16.49 -12.15 4.83
N GLU A 49 16.88 -12.03 6.10
CA GLU A 49 16.31 -12.82 7.20
C GLU A 49 14.78 -12.72 7.32
N THR A 50 14.21 -11.55 6.98
CA THR A 50 12.75 -11.32 7.03
C THR A 50 12.03 -11.64 5.73
N SER A 51 12.75 -12.06 4.68
CA SER A 51 12.14 -12.46 3.41
C SER A 51 11.49 -13.84 3.55
N ASN A 52 10.17 -13.90 3.36
CA ASN A 52 9.39 -15.13 3.48
C ASN A 52 8.42 -15.35 2.29
N VAL A 53 8.48 -14.48 1.28
CA VAL A 53 7.79 -14.63 0.00
C VAL A 53 8.62 -14.03 -1.13
N THR A 54 8.48 -14.62 -2.32
CA THR A 54 9.05 -14.08 -3.55
C THR A 54 7.93 -13.59 -4.44
N LEU A 55 7.93 -12.30 -4.76
CA LEU A 55 7.04 -11.72 -5.77
C LEU A 55 7.70 -11.86 -7.15
N LEU A 56 6.98 -12.44 -8.09
CA LEU A 56 7.38 -12.51 -9.50
C LEU A 56 6.63 -11.42 -10.27
N ILE A 57 7.36 -10.49 -10.89
CA ILE A 57 6.82 -9.40 -11.69
C ILE A 57 7.47 -9.47 -13.08
N GLY A 58 6.74 -10.03 -14.05
CA GLY A 58 7.33 -10.46 -15.31
C GLY A 58 8.43 -11.49 -15.05
N GLU A 59 9.66 -11.19 -15.47
CA GLU A 59 10.84 -12.04 -15.24
C GLU A 59 11.60 -11.69 -13.95
N LYS A 60 11.22 -10.61 -13.26
CA LYS A 60 11.92 -10.13 -12.07
C LYS A 60 11.40 -10.81 -10.81
N LYS A 61 12.32 -11.27 -9.96
CA LYS A 61 12.02 -11.83 -8.64
C LYS A 61 12.39 -10.83 -7.54
N LEU A 62 11.46 -10.57 -6.64
CA LEU A 62 11.66 -9.72 -5.47
C LEU A 62 11.42 -10.53 -4.20
N HIS A 63 12.42 -10.65 -3.36
CA HIS A 63 12.34 -11.29 -2.05
C HIS A 63 11.86 -10.28 -1.00
N VAL A 64 10.68 -10.52 -0.41
CA VAL A 64 10.01 -9.57 0.49
C VAL A 64 9.34 -10.29 1.67
N SER A 65 8.81 -9.53 2.63
CA SER A 65 8.03 -10.03 3.78
C SER A 65 6.53 -9.97 3.48
N LYS A 66 5.81 -11.06 3.75
CA LYS A 66 4.34 -11.14 3.70
C LYS A 66 3.68 -10.15 4.63
N GLU A 67 4.20 -10.02 5.85
CA GLU A 67 3.70 -9.13 6.88
C GLU A 67 3.80 -7.68 6.41
N TYR A 68 4.94 -7.30 5.83
CA TYR A 68 5.15 -5.97 5.28
C TYR A 68 4.17 -5.66 4.14
N LEU A 69 3.95 -6.62 3.23
CA LEU A 69 2.96 -6.47 2.16
C LEU A 69 1.53 -6.37 2.71
N ALA A 70 1.18 -7.18 3.70
CA ALA A 70 -0.15 -7.19 4.31
C ALA A 70 -0.46 -5.88 5.06
N ILE A 71 0.52 -5.33 5.80
CA ILE A 71 0.37 -4.05 6.52
C ILE A 71 0.05 -2.91 5.54
N HIS A 72 0.65 -2.92 4.36
CA HIS A 72 0.55 -1.82 3.40
C HIS A 72 -0.42 -2.06 2.24
N SER A 73 -1.01 -3.25 2.13
CA SER A 73 -1.92 -3.61 1.04
C SER A 73 -3.06 -4.49 1.55
N PRO A 74 -4.29 -3.97 1.61
CA PRO A 74 -5.48 -4.77 1.93
C PRO A 74 -5.65 -5.99 1.01
N PHE A 75 -5.18 -5.90 -0.24
CA PHE A 75 -5.16 -7.03 -1.17
C PHE A 75 -4.26 -8.16 -0.67
N PHE A 76 -3.00 -7.87 -0.33
CA PHE A 76 -2.07 -8.89 0.17
C PHE A 76 -2.48 -9.40 1.55
N LEU A 77 -3.07 -8.54 2.40
CA LEU A 77 -3.66 -8.97 3.66
C LEU A 77 -4.75 -10.03 3.42
N ALA A 78 -5.71 -9.77 2.53
CA ALA A 78 -6.76 -10.73 2.19
C ALA A 78 -6.17 -12.01 1.57
N MET A 79 -5.20 -11.86 0.66
CA MET A 79 -4.48 -12.97 0.01
C MET A 79 -3.82 -13.92 1.02
N PHE A 80 -3.08 -13.37 1.99
CA PHE A 80 -2.36 -14.18 2.98
C PHE A 80 -3.23 -14.64 4.15
N SER A 81 -4.36 -13.97 4.41
CA SER A 81 -5.30 -14.38 5.47
C SER A 81 -6.18 -15.57 5.08
N GLY A 82 -6.00 -16.16 3.89
CA GLY A 82 -6.80 -17.29 3.42
C GLY A 82 -8.23 -16.93 2.98
N ASN A 83 -8.58 -15.64 2.97
CA ASN A 83 -9.89 -15.13 2.51
C ASN A 83 -9.93 -14.90 0.99
N PHE A 84 -8.95 -15.40 0.26
CA PHE A 84 -8.83 -15.23 -1.18
C PHE A 84 -9.43 -16.45 -1.86
N LEU A 85 -10.70 -16.35 -2.26
CA LEU A 85 -11.30 -17.31 -3.16
C LEU A 85 -10.65 -17.12 -4.54
N PRO A 86 -9.98 -18.13 -5.11
CA PRO A 86 -9.60 -18.09 -6.51
C PRO A 86 -10.88 -17.86 -7.31
N ARG A 87 -10.90 -16.84 -8.18
CA ARG A 87 -11.90 -16.85 -9.25
C ARG A 87 -11.58 -18.07 -10.11
N MET A 88 -12.47 -19.06 -10.05
CA MET A 88 -12.50 -20.16 -11.00
C MET A 88 -13.30 -19.68 -12.20
N ASP A 89 -12.57 -19.32 -13.25
CA ASP A 89 -13.09 -19.00 -14.57
C ASP A 89 -13.07 -20.28 -15.43
#